data_AF-A0A821GF84-F1
#
_entry.id   AF-A0A821GF84-F1
#
_cell.length_a   1.000
_cell.length_b   1.000
_cell.length_c   1.000
_cell.angle_alpha   90.00
_cell.angle_beta   90.00
_cell.angle_gamma   90.00
#
_symmetry.space_group_name_H-M   'P 1'
#
loop_
_entity.id
_entity.type
_entity.pdbx_description
1 polymer ?
#
loop_
_entity_poly.entity_id
_entity_poly.type
_entity_poly.pdbx_seq_one_letter_code
_entity_poly.pdbx_strand_id
1 'polypeptide(L)' 'MLLPTGAKTFKEAMRMGSEVYHHLKSLIKAEYGLDATNVGDEGGFAPNIESAEK' A
#
# COMPACT_ATOMS: atom_id res chain seq x y z
N MET A 1 -4.67 1.56 6.25
CA MET A 1 -5.12 2.81 5.57
C MET A 1 -4.04 3.88 5.71
N LEU A 2 -3.97 4.85 4.80
CA LEU A 2 -3.01 5.96 4.82
C LEU A 2 -3.73 7.30 4.60
N LEU A 3 -3.23 8.38 5.19
CA LEU A 3 -3.83 9.71 5.09
C LEU A 3 -2.80 10.75 4.60
N PRO A 4 -2.93 11.29 3.38
CA PRO A 4 -2.00 12.26 2.82
C PRO A 4 -2.32 13.69 3.32
N THR A 5 -2.17 13.93 4.62
CA THR A 5 -2.52 15.21 5.27
C THR A 5 -1.66 16.41 4.83
N GLY A 6 -0.53 16.16 4.18
CA GLY A 6 0.35 17.19 3.63
C GLY A 6 -0.04 17.74 2.25
N ALA A 7 -0.95 17.07 1.53
CA ALA A 7 -1.36 17.46 0.18
C ALA A 7 -2.11 18.80 0.18
N LYS A 8 -1.89 19.63 -0.85
CA LYS A 8 -2.56 20.93 -1.03
C LYS A 8 -3.86 20.84 -1.82
N THR A 9 -4.06 19.74 -2.54
CA THR A 9 -5.27 19.49 -3.33
C THR A 9 -5.67 18.02 -3.24
N PHE A 10 -6.95 17.73 -3.50
CA PHE A 10 -7.42 16.34 -3.60
C PHE A 10 -6.68 15.56 -4.70
N LYS A 11 -6.38 16.20 -5.84
CA LYS A 11 -5.59 15.59 -6.92
C LYS A 11 -4.21 15.16 -6.44
N GLU A 12 -3.54 16.00 -5.66
CA GLU A 12 -2.24 15.68 -5.08
C GLU A 12 -2.35 14.57 -4.03
N ALA A 13 -3.38 14.60 -3.17
CA ALA A 13 -3.66 13.54 -2.20
C ALA A 13 -3.84 12.17 -2.88
N MET A 14 -4.60 12.12 -3.97
CA MET A 14 -4.80 10.90 -4.76
C MET A 14 -3.50 10.42 -5.42
N ARG A 15 -2.69 11.34 -5.96
CA ARG A 15 -1.37 11.02 -6.51
C ARG A 15 -0.46 10.41 -5.43
N MET A 16 -0.35 11.06 -4.28
CA MET A 16 0.45 10.56 -3.15
C MET A 16 -0.02 9.16 -2.72
N GLY A 17 -1.34 8.95 -2.55
CA GLY A 17 -1.88 7.64 -2.20
C GLY A 17 -1.56 6.55 -3.23
N SER A 18 -1.68 6.85 -4.52
CA SER A 18 -1.36 5.90 -5.60
C SER A 18 0.13 5.56 -5.66
N GLU A 19 1.01 6.55 -5.52
CA GLU A 19 2.46 6.34 -5.50
C GLU A 19 2.89 5.48 -4.31
N VAL A 20 2.37 5.77 -3.10
CA VAL A 20 2.63 4.97 -1.90
C VAL A 20 2.12 3.54 -2.08
N TYR A 21 0.91 3.35 -2.62
CA TYR A 21 0.33 2.03 -2.86
C TYR A 21 1.16 1.18 -3.83
N HIS A 22 1.61 1.74 -4.96
CA HIS A 22 2.47 1.02 -5.91
C HIS A 22 3.86 0.75 -5.35
N HIS A 23 4.42 1.67 -4.56
CA HIS A 23 5.70 1.45 -3.90
C HIS A 23 5.58 0.31 -2.88
N LEU A 24 4.52 0.31 -2.06
CA LEU A 24 4.21 -0.76 -1.12
C LEU A 24 4.06 -2.12 -1.82
N LYS A 25 3.40 -2.16 -2.99
CA LYS A 25 3.29 -3.39 -3.80
C LYS A 25 4.66 -3.97 -4.16
N SER A 26 5.60 -3.13 -4.58
CA SER A 26 6.96 -3.55 -4.93
C SER A 26 7.72 -4.09 -3.72
N LEU A 27 7.58 -3.46 -2.55
CA LEU A 27 8.19 -3.94 -1.30
C LEU A 27 7.62 -5.29 -0.87
N ILE A 28 6.28 -5.43 -0.84
CA ILE A 28 5.61 -6.69 -0.51
C ILE A 28 6.03 -7.80 -1.47
N LYS A 29 6.10 -7.52 -2.78
CA LYS A 29 6.56 -8.49 -3.77
C LYS A 29 7.99 -8.96 -3.52
N ALA A 30 8.88 -8.04 -3.15
CA ALA A 30 10.28 -8.34 -2.92
C ALA A 30 10.49 -9.21 -1.67
N GLU A 31 9.69 -8.98 -0.62
CA GLU A 31 9.85 -9.66 0.68
C GLU A 31 9.02 -10.95 0.79
N TYR A 32 7.77 -10.94 0.32
CA TYR A 32 6.80 -12.03 0.50
C TYR A 32 6.45 -12.78 -0.80
N GLY A 33 7.02 -12.35 -1.94
CA GLY A 33 6.77 -12.95 -3.25
C GLY A 33 5.57 -12.38 -4.01
N LEU A 34 5.38 -12.84 -5.25
CA LEU A 34 4.38 -12.30 -6.17
C LEU A 34 2.94 -12.46 -5.65
N ASP A 35 2.62 -13.60 -5.07
CA ASP A 35 1.25 -13.94 -4.65
C ASP A 35 0.76 -13.07 -3.49
N ALA A 36 1.68 -12.53 -2.67
CA ALA A 36 1.38 -11.60 -1.59
C ALA A 36 0.91 -10.22 -2.09
N THR A 37 0.97 -9.97 -3.40
CA THR A 37 0.47 -8.72 -4.02
C THR A 37 -0.94 -8.83 -4.59
N ASN A 38 -1.62 -9.96 -4.36
CA ASN A 38 -3.06 -10.07 -4.59
C ASN A 38 -3.83 -9.12 -3.65
N VAL A 39 -5.01 -8.71 -4.08
CA VAL A 39 -5.83 -7.71 -3.39
C VAL A 39 -7.06 -8.35 -2.75
N GLY A 40 -7.45 -7.86 -1.57
CA GLY A 40 -8.71 -8.19 -0.93
C GLY A 40 -9.89 -7.35 -1.44
N ASP A 41 -11.02 -7.42 -0.75
CA ASP A 41 -12.29 -6.81 -1.18
C ASP A 41 -12.22 -5.29 -1.38
N GLU A 42 -11.44 -4.60 -0.55
CA GLU A 42 -11.24 -3.13 -0.62
C GLU A 42 -9.99 -2.72 -1.41
N GLY A 43 -9.32 -3.67 -2.08
CA GLY A 43 -8.14 -3.39 -2.89
C GLY A 43 -6.83 -3.30 -2.11
N GLY A 44 -6.82 -3.57 -0.80
CA GLY A 44 -5.59 -3.66 0.00
C GLY A 44 -4.83 -4.98 -0.20
N PHE A 45 -3.52 -4.98 0.05
CA PHE A 45 -2.69 -6.20 0.07
C PHE A 45 -2.86 -6.97 1.38
N ALA A 46 -2.68 -8.30 1.31
CA ALA A 46 -2.75 -9.19 2.47
C ALA A 46 -1.50 -10.11 2.56
N PRO A 47 -0.29 -9.55 2.74
CA PRO A 47 0.89 -10.35 3.03
C PRO A 47 0.75 -11.08 4.37
N ASN A 48 1.43 -12.22 4.50
CA ASN A 48 1.40 -13.02 5.73
C ASN A 48 2.33 -12.42 6.79
N ILE A 49 1.83 -11.40 7.52
CA ILE A 49 2.57 -10.68 8.57
C ILE A 49 2.13 -11.18 9.95
N GLU A 50 3.08 -11.38 10.86
CA GLU A 50 2.82 -11.96 12.19
C GLU A 50 2.39 -10.93 13.25
N SER A 51 2.78 -9.66 13.10
CA SER A 51 2.46 -8.61 14.08
C SER A 51 2.33 -7.24 13.43
N ALA A 52 1.63 -6.31 14.10
CA ALA A 52 1.50 -4.94 13.62
C ALA A 52 2.79 -4.09 13.78
N GLU A 53 3.76 -4.56 14.56
CA GLU A 53 4.95 -3.80 14.98
C GLU A 53 6.24 -4.27 14.29
N LYS A 54 6.18 -5.37 13.54
CA LYS A 54 7.30 -5.95 12.79
C LYS A 54 7.14 -5.75 11.30
#